data_AF-A0A969LF30-F1
#
_entry.id   AF-A0A969LF30-F1
#
_cell.length_a   1.000
_cell.length_b   1.000
_cell.length_c   1.000
_cell.angle_alpha   90.00
_cell.angle_beta   90.00
_cell.angle_gamma   90.00
#
_symmetry.space_group_name_H-M   'P 1'
#
loop_
_entity.id
_entity.type
_entity.pdbx_description
1 polymer ?
#
loop_
_entity_poly.entity_id
_entity_poly.type
_entity_poly.pdbx_seq_one_letter_code
_entity_poly.pdbx_strand_id
1 'polypeptide(L)'
;MSLQRLIINSDLSSDGFKSVCDLSPGQLPAANNFHDYIGGLCGGNYMALLSFAVGAVQAAATYTVATGGSTNGQAGTLLNTTLTAVTSSADPTMGQFNISATAATQAASMVIAINTVLGTKVLATSLLGVVTITALVPGVVGNGLQISAGNLSNVTAGAFAGGSDGTAYALDLR
;
A
#
# COMPACT_ATOMS: atom_id res chain seq x y z
N MET A 1 -9.23 22.62 17.35
CA MET A 1 -9.16 21.68 16.20
C MET A 1 -9.91 22.32 15.04
N SER A 2 -9.24 22.53 13.91
CA SER A 2 -9.85 23.12 12.71
C SER A 2 -10.70 22.05 12.01
N LEU A 3 -12.02 22.27 11.92
CA LEU A 3 -12.91 21.47 11.08
C LEU A 3 -12.48 21.64 9.61
N GLN A 4 -11.81 20.64 9.04
CA GLN A 4 -11.57 20.58 7.61
C GLN A 4 -12.86 20.13 6.93
N ARG A 5 -13.55 21.07 6.28
CA ARG A 5 -14.78 20.82 5.52
C ARG A 5 -14.41 20.56 4.06
N LEU A 6 -14.51 19.32 3.60
CA LEU A 6 -14.47 18.99 2.18
C LEU A 6 -15.88 19.21 1.61
N ILE A 7 -16.04 20.25 0.79
CA ILE A 7 -17.28 20.50 0.06
C ILE A 7 -17.10 19.89 -1.33
N ILE A 8 -17.72 18.74 -1.57
CA ILE A 8 -17.82 18.18 -2.92
C ILE A 8 -19.11 18.73 -3.53
N ASN A 9 -18.97 19.70 -4.42
CA ASN A 9 -20.09 20.23 -5.19
C ASN A 9 -20.07 19.55 -6.56
N SER A 10 -20.78 18.44 -6.69
CA SER A 10 -21.09 17.85 -7.99
C SER A 10 -22.56 18.11 -8.27
N ASP A 11 -22.88 18.84 -9.34
CA ASP A 11 -24.23 18.84 -9.92
C ASP A 11 -24.46 17.48 -10.60
N LEU A 12 -24.55 16.44 -9.76
CA LEU A 12 -24.88 15.11 -10.19
C LEU A 12 -26.41 15.07 -10.23
N SER A 13 -26.97 15.59 -11.32
CA SER A 13 -28.40 15.52 -11.60
C SER A 13 -28.63 14.75 -12.90
N SER A 14 -29.77 14.05 -12.99
CA SER A 14 -30.21 13.39 -14.24
C SER A 14 -30.20 14.38 -15.41
N ASP A 15 -30.58 15.63 -15.14
CA ASP A 15 -30.68 16.69 -16.15
C ASP A 15 -29.29 17.20 -16.55
N GLY A 16 -28.37 17.34 -15.59
CA GLY A 16 -26.96 17.62 -15.85
C GLY A 16 -26.31 16.52 -16.71
N PHE A 17 -26.58 15.24 -16.43
CA PHE A 17 -26.04 14.12 -17.20
C PHE A 17 -26.61 14.05 -18.63
N LYS A 18 -27.92 14.27 -18.80
CA LYS A 18 -28.59 14.39 -20.12
C LYS A 18 -28.04 15.52 -20.98
N SER A 19 -27.56 16.60 -20.35
CA SER A 19 -27.04 17.76 -21.09
C SER A 19 -25.70 17.51 -21.78
N VAL A 20 -24.94 16.49 -21.34
CA VAL A 20 -23.59 16.18 -21.85
C VAL A 20 -23.49 14.88 -22.65
N CYS A 21 -24.53 14.05 -22.65
CA CYS A 21 -24.59 12.80 -23.41
C CYS A 21 -25.82 12.77 -24.32
N ASP A 22 -25.65 12.43 -25.60
CA ASP A 22 -26.77 12.19 -26.52
C ASP A 22 -27.42 10.84 -26.19
N LEU A 23 -28.55 10.91 -25.50
CA LEU A 23 -29.34 9.77 -25.03
C LEU A 23 -30.58 9.53 -25.90
N SER A 24 -30.54 9.95 -27.17
CA SER A 24 -31.66 9.73 -28.10
C SER A 24 -32.02 8.23 -28.20
N PRO A 25 -33.33 7.88 -28.28
CA PRO A 25 -33.77 6.49 -28.28
C PRO A 25 -33.10 5.67 -29.39
N GLY A 26 -32.40 4.59 -29.00
CA GLY A 26 -31.82 3.61 -29.91
C GLY A 26 -30.30 3.74 -30.16
N GLN A 27 -29.61 4.75 -29.61
CA GLN A 27 -28.18 4.94 -29.88
C GLN A 27 -27.25 4.20 -28.90
N LEU A 28 -27.52 4.14 -27.59
CA LEU A 28 -26.60 3.54 -26.60
C LEU A 28 -27.31 2.98 -25.35
N PRO A 29 -27.72 1.69 -25.33
CA PRO A 29 -28.36 1.06 -24.16
C PRO A 29 -27.55 1.20 -22.85
N ALA A 30 -26.23 1.16 -22.93
CA ALA A 30 -25.35 1.35 -21.77
C ALA A 30 -25.40 2.78 -21.20
N ALA A 31 -25.56 3.79 -22.05
CA ALA A 31 -25.65 5.18 -21.63
C ALA A 31 -27.01 5.48 -20.95
N ASN A 32 -28.09 4.88 -21.46
CA ASN A 32 -29.42 4.95 -20.84
C ASN A 32 -29.45 4.25 -19.47
N ASN A 33 -28.85 3.06 -19.35
CA ASN A 33 -28.76 2.35 -18.07
C ASN A 33 -27.95 3.12 -17.02
N PHE A 34 -26.86 3.78 -17.44
CA PHE A 34 -26.07 4.63 -16.54
C PHE A 34 -26.84 5.90 -16.16
N HIS A 35 -27.58 6.51 -17.09
CA HIS A 35 -28.46 7.64 -16.78
C HIS A 35 -29.55 7.27 -15.77
N ASP A 36 -30.22 6.12 -15.93
CA ASP A 36 -31.22 5.63 -14.99
C ASP A 36 -30.62 5.34 -13.60
N TYR A 37 -29.38 4.83 -13.55
CA TYR A 37 -28.64 4.65 -12.30
C TYR A 37 -28.38 5.98 -11.58
N ILE A 38 -27.91 7.01 -12.30
CA ILE A 38 -27.72 8.36 -11.77
C ILE A 38 -29.07 8.97 -11.34
N GLY A 39 -30.12 8.82 -12.14
CA GLY A 39 -31.48 9.27 -11.79
C GLY A 39 -32.01 8.59 -10.53
N GLY A 40 -31.75 7.30 -10.33
CA GLY A 40 -32.12 6.59 -9.12
C GLY A 40 -31.32 7.02 -7.88
N LEU A 41 -30.05 7.40 -8.03
CA LEU A 41 -29.25 7.99 -6.95
C LEU A 41 -29.79 9.38 -6.55
N CYS A 42 -30.17 10.22 -7.52
CA CYS A 42 -30.70 11.56 -7.27
C CYS A 42 -32.13 11.56 -6.71
N GLY A 43 -32.93 10.55 -7.07
CA GLY A 43 -34.31 10.40 -6.65
C GLY A 43 -34.49 9.63 -5.32
N GLY A 44 -33.39 9.26 -4.65
CA GLY A 44 -33.42 8.46 -3.41
C GLY A 44 -33.85 6.99 -3.59
N ASN A 45 -33.93 6.50 -4.83
CA ASN A 45 -34.26 5.10 -5.14
C ASN A 45 -33.06 4.17 -4.91
N TYR A 46 -31.83 4.70 -4.97
CA TYR A 46 -30.59 4.02 -4.62
C TYR A 46 -29.89 4.80 -3.50
N MET A 47 -29.55 4.12 -2.41
CA MET A 47 -28.68 4.70 -1.39
C MET A 47 -27.23 4.49 -1.78
N ALA A 48 -26.46 5.57 -1.88
CA ALA A 48 -25.00 5.49 -1.98
C ALA A 48 -24.38 5.87 -0.63
N LEU A 49 -23.63 4.92 -0.06
CA LEU A 49 -22.79 5.19 1.11
C LEU A 49 -21.38 5.48 0.63
N LEU A 50 -20.93 6.73 0.76
CA LEU A 50 -19.52 7.03 0.61
C LEU A 50 -18.85 6.89 1.97
N SER A 51 -18.01 5.87 2.13
CA SER A 51 -17.17 5.70 3.32
C SER A 51 -15.74 6.11 3.00
N PHE A 52 -15.18 7.00 3.81
CA PHE A 52 -13.77 7.37 3.75
C PHE A 52 -13.18 7.33 5.16
N ALA A 53 -11.96 6.81 5.26
CA ALA A 53 -11.27 6.68 6.53
C ALA A 53 -10.24 7.82 6.65
N VAL A 54 -10.28 8.56 7.76
CA VAL A 54 -9.35 9.67 8.03
C VAL A 54 -8.43 9.28 9.18
N GLY A 55 -7.15 9.62 9.04
CA GLY A 55 -6.12 9.28 10.02
C GLY A 55 -5.70 7.82 9.98
N ALA A 56 -5.87 7.14 8.84
CA ALA A 56 -5.34 5.81 8.65
C ALA A 56 -3.80 5.81 8.78
N VAL A 57 -3.27 4.81 9.47
CA VAL A 57 -1.84 4.66 9.76
C VAL A 57 -1.28 3.46 9.02
N GLN A 58 -0.08 3.62 8.48
CA GLN A 58 0.64 2.54 7.79
C GLN A 58 1.23 1.56 8.80
N ALA A 59 1.11 0.27 8.52
CA ALA A 59 1.82 -0.76 9.27
C ALA A 59 3.31 -0.72 8.96
N ALA A 60 4.14 -1.02 9.95
CA ALA A 60 5.58 -1.12 9.80
C ALA A 60 6.11 -2.46 10.34
N ALA A 61 7.16 -2.95 9.69
CA ALA A 61 7.94 -4.12 10.06
C ALA A 61 9.42 -3.77 10.06
N THR A 62 10.25 -4.67 10.59
CA THR A 62 11.70 -4.47 10.62
C THR A 62 12.47 -5.70 10.21
N TYR A 63 13.60 -5.50 9.51
CA TYR A 63 14.73 -6.42 9.61
C TYR A 63 15.81 -5.77 10.47
N THR A 64 16.26 -6.46 11.51
CA THR A 64 17.36 -6.01 12.35
C THR A 64 18.59 -6.87 12.07
N VAL A 65 19.61 -6.25 11.48
CA VAL A 65 20.90 -6.88 11.16
C VAL A 65 21.83 -6.72 12.35
N ALA A 66 22.32 -7.84 12.89
CA ALA A 66 23.33 -7.90 13.92
C ALA A 66 24.75 -7.94 13.31
N THR A 67 25.76 -7.83 14.18
CA THR A 67 27.17 -7.94 13.79
C THR A 67 27.47 -9.31 13.20
N GLY A 68 28.33 -9.36 12.17
CA GLY A 68 28.73 -10.60 11.49
C GLY A 68 28.07 -10.79 10.13
N GLY A 69 26.92 -10.12 9.89
CA GLY A 69 26.23 -10.14 8.61
C GLY A 69 25.65 -11.51 8.23
N SER A 70 24.96 -11.56 7.09
CA SER A 70 24.44 -12.82 6.55
C SER A 70 25.50 -13.54 5.70
N THR A 71 25.32 -14.84 5.45
CA THR A 71 26.20 -15.62 4.58
C THR A 71 25.61 -15.77 3.18
N ASN A 72 26.49 -16.02 2.21
CA ASN A 72 26.11 -16.14 0.81
C ASN A 72 25.07 -17.25 0.57
N GLY A 73 24.02 -16.93 -0.19
CA GLY A 73 22.94 -17.84 -0.55
C GLY A 73 21.85 -18.00 0.51
N GLN A 74 21.99 -17.36 1.69
CA GLN A 74 20.89 -17.28 2.64
C GLN A 74 19.80 -16.35 2.12
N ALA A 75 18.56 -16.63 2.49
CA ALA A 75 17.41 -15.87 2.03
C ALA A 75 16.33 -15.72 3.12
N GLY A 76 15.70 -14.54 3.09
CA GLY A 76 14.47 -14.24 3.80
C GLY A 76 13.33 -14.03 2.81
N THR A 77 12.13 -13.81 3.32
CA THR A 77 10.95 -13.52 2.48
C THR A 77 10.22 -12.28 2.98
N LEU A 78 9.75 -11.47 2.04
CA LEU A 78 8.93 -10.30 2.30
C LEU A 78 7.83 -10.26 1.23
N LEU A 79 6.55 -10.29 1.63
CA LEU A 79 5.41 -10.28 0.70
C LEU A 79 5.49 -11.38 -0.37
N ASN A 80 5.94 -12.58 0.00
CA ASN A 80 6.24 -13.71 -0.89
C ASN A 80 7.37 -13.48 -1.90
N THR A 81 8.11 -12.38 -1.79
CA THR A 81 9.33 -12.14 -2.56
C THR A 81 10.54 -12.58 -1.75
N THR A 82 11.40 -13.40 -2.36
CA THR A 82 12.65 -13.85 -1.77
C THR A 82 13.69 -12.72 -1.81
N LEU A 83 14.33 -12.47 -0.67
CA LEU A 83 15.48 -11.58 -0.57
C LEU A 83 16.72 -12.40 -0.27
N THR A 84 17.70 -12.37 -1.17
CA THR A 84 18.86 -13.28 -1.12
C THR A 84 20.15 -12.51 -0.81
N ALA A 85 20.88 -12.98 0.19
CA ALA A 85 22.20 -12.50 0.55
C ALA A 85 23.23 -13.03 -0.46
N VAL A 86 24.01 -12.15 -1.10
CA VAL A 86 25.03 -12.55 -2.08
C VAL A 86 26.39 -11.92 -1.81
N THR A 87 27.45 -12.66 -2.16
CA THR A 87 28.83 -12.18 -2.09
C THR A 87 29.12 -11.20 -3.21
N SER A 88 29.02 -9.90 -2.90
CA SER A 88 29.30 -8.78 -3.82
C SER A 88 28.45 -8.77 -5.10
N SER A 89 28.40 -7.62 -5.78
CA SER A 89 27.71 -7.45 -7.07
C SER A 89 26.23 -7.88 -7.05
N ALA A 90 25.55 -7.65 -5.92
CA ALA A 90 24.13 -7.97 -5.81
C ALA A 90 23.29 -7.26 -6.87
N ASP A 91 22.41 -8.03 -7.54
CA ASP A 91 21.40 -7.47 -8.43
C ASP A 91 20.09 -7.18 -7.65
N PRO A 92 19.78 -5.91 -7.36
CA PRO A 92 18.59 -5.57 -6.60
C PRO A 92 17.29 -5.88 -7.36
N THR A 93 17.31 -6.00 -8.69
CA THR A 93 16.12 -6.37 -9.49
C THR A 93 15.71 -7.83 -9.28
N MET A 94 16.65 -8.66 -8.83
CA MET A 94 16.41 -10.06 -8.44
C MET A 94 16.18 -10.23 -6.93
N GLY A 95 16.02 -9.13 -6.17
CA GLY A 95 15.88 -9.17 -4.72
C GLY A 95 17.18 -9.54 -4.00
N GLN A 96 18.33 -9.37 -4.64
CA GLN A 96 19.62 -9.66 -4.02
C GLN A 96 20.15 -8.46 -3.26
N PHE A 97 20.83 -8.70 -2.14
CA PHE A 97 21.55 -7.68 -1.38
C PHE A 97 22.96 -8.16 -1.02
N ASN A 98 23.89 -7.21 -0.91
CA ASN A 98 25.27 -7.49 -0.57
C ASN A 98 25.41 -7.82 0.92
N ILE A 99 26.11 -8.93 1.20
CA ILE A 99 26.55 -9.26 2.55
C ILE A 99 27.59 -8.24 3.04
N SER A 100 27.58 -7.95 4.34
CA SER A 100 28.62 -7.13 4.97
C SER A 100 28.74 -7.46 6.46
N ALA A 101 29.98 -7.47 6.96
CA ALA A 101 30.23 -7.56 8.40
C ALA A 101 29.70 -6.33 9.16
N THR A 102 29.56 -5.20 8.47
CA THR A 102 28.99 -3.96 9.02
C THR A 102 27.48 -3.96 8.83
N ALA A 103 26.74 -4.06 9.93
CA ALA A 103 25.28 -4.15 9.91
C ALA A 103 24.60 -3.01 9.12
N ALA A 104 25.06 -1.77 9.30
CA ALA A 104 24.53 -0.62 8.58
C ALA A 104 24.70 -0.72 7.06
N THR A 105 25.84 -1.25 6.59
CA THR A 105 26.11 -1.42 5.16
C THR A 105 25.24 -2.52 4.56
N GLN A 106 25.07 -3.65 5.25
CA GLN A 106 24.17 -4.71 4.80
C GLN A 106 22.71 -4.21 4.78
N ALA A 107 22.26 -3.53 5.83
CA ALA A 107 20.91 -2.95 5.91
C ALA A 107 20.64 -1.96 4.76
N ALA A 108 21.61 -1.09 4.43
CA ALA A 108 21.49 -0.19 3.29
C ALA A 108 21.35 -0.96 1.97
N SER A 109 22.10 -2.06 1.78
CA SER A 109 21.95 -2.89 0.59
C SER A 109 20.60 -3.61 0.54
N MET A 110 20.05 -4.05 1.68
CA MET A 110 18.71 -4.64 1.77
C MET A 110 17.63 -3.64 1.39
N VAL A 111 17.76 -2.37 1.82
CA VAL A 111 16.83 -1.29 1.44
C VAL A 111 16.76 -1.13 -0.07
N ILE A 112 17.91 -1.12 -0.75
CA ILE A 112 17.95 -0.99 -2.22
C ILE A 112 17.19 -2.15 -2.86
N ALA A 113 17.50 -3.40 -2.48
CA ALA A 113 16.82 -4.58 -3.00
C ALA A 113 15.30 -4.51 -2.80
N ILE A 114 14.85 -4.23 -1.57
CA ILE A 114 13.41 -4.15 -1.23
C ILE A 114 12.71 -3.07 -2.05
N ASN A 115 13.26 -1.85 -2.10
CA ASN A 115 12.64 -0.76 -2.85
C ASN A 115 12.62 -1.02 -4.36
N THR A 116 13.58 -1.79 -4.89
CA THR A 116 13.59 -2.19 -6.30
C THR A 116 12.51 -3.24 -6.60
N VAL A 117 12.39 -4.32 -5.82
CA VAL A 117 11.43 -5.40 -6.13
C VAL A 117 10.02 -5.16 -5.62
N LEU A 118 9.86 -4.34 -4.58
CA LEU A 118 8.61 -4.17 -3.84
C LEU A 118 8.21 -2.71 -3.64
N GLY A 119 8.86 -1.76 -4.31
CA GLY A 119 8.62 -0.32 -4.15
C GLY A 119 7.20 0.17 -4.48
N THR A 120 6.35 -0.68 -5.08
CA THR A 120 4.92 -0.39 -5.30
C THR A 120 4.02 -0.91 -4.18
N LYS A 121 4.58 -1.63 -3.20
CA LYS A 121 3.84 -2.24 -2.06
C LYS A 121 4.35 -1.72 -0.72
N VAL A 122 5.65 -1.50 -0.59
CA VAL A 122 6.30 -1.03 0.65
C VAL A 122 7.35 0.02 0.35
N LEU A 123 7.70 0.79 1.39
CA LEU A 123 8.86 1.66 1.42
C LEU A 123 9.82 1.18 2.51
N ALA A 124 11.06 0.89 2.13
CA ALA A 124 12.13 0.53 3.06
C ALA A 124 13.09 1.70 3.28
N THR A 125 13.49 1.89 4.53
CA THR A 125 14.57 2.79 4.96
C THR A 125 15.47 2.05 5.94
N SER A 126 16.67 2.57 6.23
CA SER A 126 17.50 1.95 7.26
C SER A 126 18.27 2.96 8.10
N LEU A 127 18.52 2.58 9.35
CA LEU A 127 19.35 3.33 10.29
C LEU A 127 20.05 2.34 11.23
N LEU A 128 21.36 2.46 11.39
CA LEU A 128 22.18 1.68 12.33
C LEU A 128 21.96 0.15 12.28
N GLY A 129 21.74 -0.41 11.08
CA GLY A 129 21.53 -1.85 10.89
C GLY A 129 20.08 -2.31 11.02
N VAL A 130 19.13 -1.41 11.29
CA VAL A 130 17.70 -1.70 11.26
C VAL A 130 17.13 -1.21 9.94
N VAL A 131 16.50 -2.11 9.18
CA VAL A 131 15.69 -1.80 8.00
C VAL A 131 14.24 -1.66 8.44
N THR A 132 13.68 -0.46 8.38
CA THR A 132 12.27 -0.21 8.64
C THR A 132 11.50 -0.28 7.33
N ILE A 133 10.50 -1.16 7.28
CA ILE A 133 9.68 -1.43 6.10
C ILE A 133 8.27 -0.98 6.40
N THR A 134 7.76 -0.01 5.63
CA THR A 134 6.43 0.57 5.84
C THR A 134 5.52 0.17 4.69
N ALA A 135 4.31 -0.31 4.99
CA ALA A 135 3.30 -0.60 3.97
C ALA A 135 2.87 0.70 3.28
N LEU A 136 2.78 0.70 1.95
CA LEU A 136 2.36 1.90 1.22
C LEU A 136 0.88 2.22 1.41
N VAL A 137 0.04 1.18 1.45
CA VAL A 137 -1.39 1.32 1.72
C VAL A 137 -1.60 1.44 3.24
N PRO A 138 -2.12 2.57 3.76
CA PRO A 138 -2.49 2.69 5.16
C PRO A 138 -3.65 1.77 5.53
N GLY A 139 -3.76 1.38 6.80
CA GLY A 139 -4.85 0.55 7.29
C GLY A 139 -4.40 -0.73 7.97
N VAL A 140 -5.37 -1.43 8.55
CA VAL A 140 -5.14 -2.72 9.23
C VAL A 140 -4.70 -3.81 8.26
N VAL A 141 -4.97 -3.66 6.96
CA VAL A 141 -4.52 -4.57 5.90
C VAL A 141 -3.00 -4.75 5.92
N GLY A 142 -2.25 -3.69 6.26
CA GLY A 142 -0.80 -3.72 6.36
C GLY A 142 -0.28 -4.67 7.45
N ASN A 143 -1.06 -4.93 8.49
CA ASN A 143 -0.66 -5.83 9.59
C ASN A 143 -0.64 -7.31 9.15
N GLY A 144 -1.34 -7.64 8.06
CA GLY A 144 -1.36 -9.00 7.50
C GLY A 144 -0.21 -9.29 6.54
N LEU A 145 0.65 -8.32 6.25
CA LEU A 145 1.77 -8.51 5.33
C LEU A 145 2.82 -9.44 5.96
N GLN A 146 3.33 -10.35 5.14
CA GLN A 146 4.27 -11.37 5.60
C GLN A 146 5.72 -10.90 5.50
N ILE A 147 6.50 -11.20 6.55
CA ILE A 147 7.94 -10.97 6.63
C ILE A 147 8.57 -12.14 7.40
N SER A 148 9.72 -12.62 6.94
CA SER A 148 10.47 -13.67 7.62
C SER A 148 11.96 -13.54 7.32
N ALA A 149 12.78 -13.67 8.36
CA ALA A 149 14.23 -13.75 8.18
C ALA A 149 14.66 -15.05 7.49
N GLY A 150 13.78 -16.06 7.40
CA GLY A 150 14.10 -17.34 6.77
C GLY A 150 15.33 -17.98 7.41
N ASN A 151 16.37 -18.22 6.60
CA ASN A 151 17.67 -18.71 7.08
C ASN A 151 18.78 -17.62 7.07
N LEU A 152 18.42 -16.33 6.99
CA LEU A 152 19.37 -15.23 7.12
C LEU A 152 19.99 -15.24 8.52
N SER A 153 21.28 -15.58 8.58
CA SER A 153 22.04 -15.46 9.81
C SER A 153 22.22 -13.99 10.19
N ASN A 154 22.25 -13.73 11.50
CA ASN A 154 22.42 -12.40 12.08
C ASN A 154 21.34 -11.40 11.62
N VAL A 155 20.17 -11.87 11.20
CA VAL A 155 19.02 -11.03 10.88
C VAL A 155 17.81 -11.54 11.64
N THR A 156 17.11 -10.62 12.30
CA THR A 156 15.80 -10.91 12.92
C THR A 156 14.71 -10.11 12.22
N ALA A 157 13.53 -10.70 12.10
CA ALA A 157 12.37 -10.05 11.50
C ALA A 157 11.36 -9.66 12.59
N GLY A 158 10.95 -8.39 12.61
CA GLY A 158 9.78 -7.92 13.34
C GLY A 158 8.58 -7.93 12.40
N ALA A 159 7.47 -8.52 12.84
CA ALA A 159 6.24 -8.58 12.04
C ALA A 159 5.65 -7.19 11.77
N PHE A 160 4.85 -7.08 10.70
CA PHE A 160 4.10 -5.85 10.44
C PHE A 160 3.09 -5.59 11.56
N ALA A 161 3.12 -4.38 12.11
CA ALA A 161 2.20 -3.96 13.16
C ALA A 161 1.95 -2.44 13.10
N GLY A 162 1.00 -1.97 13.91
CA GLY A 162 0.70 -0.54 14.08
C GLY A 162 -0.20 0.07 12.99
N GLY A 163 -0.58 -0.70 11.97
CA GLY A 163 -1.55 -0.27 10.97
C GLY A 163 -2.94 -0.10 11.56
N SER A 164 -3.62 0.97 11.19
CA SER A 164 -4.98 1.31 11.64
C SER A 164 -5.76 1.95 10.50
N ASP A 165 -7.04 1.61 10.37
CA ASP A 165 -7.93 2.26 9.40
C ASP A 165 -8.28 3.71 9.80
N GLY A 166 -7.94 4.13 11.01
CA GLY A 166 -8.31 5.44 11.52
C GLY A 166 -9.81 5.51 11.85
N THR A 167 -10.41 6.69 11.64
CA THR A 167 -11.84 6.90 11.88
C THR A 167 -12.58 6.86 10.56
N ALA A 168 -13.55 5.95 10.44
CA ALA A 168 -14.44 5.90 9.29
C ALA A 168 -15.50 7.01 9.39
N TYR A 169 -15.64 7.79 8.33
CA TYR A 169 -16.72 8.72 8.12
C TYR A 169 -17.58 8.19 6.99
N ALA A 170 -18.88 8.13 7.25
CA ALA A 170 -19.84 7.72 6.25
C ALA A 170 -20.71 8.92 5.89
N LEU A 171 -20.78 9.22 4.60
CA LEU A 171 -21.73 10.15 4.03
C LEU A 171 -22.84 9.34 3.38
N ASP A 172 -24.02 9.44 3.96
CA ASP A 172 -25.25 8.93 3.39
C ASP A 172 -25.72 9.93 2.32
N LEU A 173 -25.66 9.51 1.05
CA LEU A 173 -26.18 10.27 -0.06
C LEU A 173 -27.65 9.87 -0.23
N ARG A 174 -28.54 10.66 0.42
CA ARG A 174 -29.99 10.62 0.21
C ARG A 174 -30.45 11.85 -0.56
#